data_AF-A0A3R9W8J4-F1
#
_entry.id   AF-A0A3R9W8J4-F1
#
_cell.length_a   1.000
_cell.length_b   1.000
_cell.length_c   1.000
_cell.angle_alpha   90.00
_cell.angle_beta   90.00
_cell.angle_gamma   90.00
#
_symmetry.space_group_name_H-M   'P 1'
#
loop_
_entity.id
_entity.type
_entity.pdbx_description
1 polymer ?
#
loop_
_entity_poly.entity_id
_entity_poly.type
_entity_poly.pdbx_seq_one_letter_code
_entity_poly.pdbx_strand_id
1 'polypeptide(L)'
;FLGVPIIQRRQLLGVLVVQQRELRQYDESEESFLVTLATQMAAILSQSQLTALFGQYRHTRISALPASPGVAIAEGWMDATLPLMEQVYEASTLDEALERERLTAALEEAANEFRRYSKRFAAGAQKETAAIFDLYSHLLSDARLRRELFAEVDKGSVAEWAVKKVIEKFAEQFAVLTDGYLKERAGDLRALGQRLLFHLDDTIQGANAWPNRFVLVADELSATTLAELPQDRLAGVVVRDGAANSHAAIMVRALGIPT
;
A
#
# COMPACT_ATOMS: atom_id res chain seq x y z
N PHE A 1 -12.18 -23.44 -5.16
CA PHE A 1 -11.26 -24.10 -6.12
C PHE A 1 -10.84 -25.42 -5.50
N LEU A 2 -10.47 -26.39 -6.32
CA LEU A 2 -9.92 -27.68 -5.89
C LEU A 2 -8.54 -27.86 -6.51
N GLY A 3 -7.56 -28.20 -5.69
CA GLY A 3 -6.19 -28.49 -6.13
C GLY A 3 -5.92 -29.99 -6.06
N VAL A 4 -5.73 -30.63 -7.21
CA VAL A 4 -5.45 -32.07 -7.29
C VAL A 4 -3.99 -32.29 -7.68
N PRO A 5 -3.19 -33.00 -6.86
CA PRO A 5 -1.77 -33.19 -7.15
C PRO A 5 -1.56 -34.16 -8.31
N ILE A 6 -0.73 -33.77 -9.27
CA ILE A 6 -0.30 -34.62 -10.38
C ILE A 6 0.99 -35.31 -9.95
N ILE A 7 0.92 -36.59 -9.60
CA ILE A 7 2.03 -37.37 -9.04
C ILE A 7 2.36 -38.54 -9.96
N GLN A 8 3.65 -38.74 -10.22
CA GLN A 8 4.13 -39.96 -10.88
C GLN A 8 5.39 -40.47 -10.20
N ARG A 9 5.45 -41.78 -9.94
CA ARG A 9 6.61 -42.43 -9.28
C ARG A 9 7.06 -41.71 -7.99
N ARG A 10 6.09 -41.23 -7.20
CA ARG A 10 6.29 -40.46 -5.95
C ARG A 10 6.91 -39.06 -6.13
N GLN A 11 7.00 -38.57 -7.36
CA GLN A 11 7.42 -37.20 -7.65
C GLN A 11 6.20 -36.35 -8.01
N LEU A 12 6.05 -35.21 -7.34
CA LEU A 12 5.02 -34.21 -7.65
C LEU A 12 5.45 -33.46 -8.92
N LEU A 13 4.70 -33.64 -10.00
CA LEU A 13 4.95 -32.96 -11.28
C LEU A 13 4.26 -31.59 -11.33
N GLY A 14 3.14 -31.43 -10.64
CA GLY A 14 2.37 -30.18 -10.59
C GLY A 14 1.06 -30.34 -9.83
N VAL A 15 0.20 -29.33 -9.88
CA VAL A 15 -1.14 -29.34 -9.28
C VAL A 15 -2.14 -28.91 -10.34
N LEU A 16 -3.16 -29.73 -10.58
CA LEU A 16 -4.33 -29.39 -11.38
C LEU A 16 -5.25 -28.52 -10.53
N VAL A 17 -5.38 -27.24 -10.88
CA VAL A 17 -6.27 -26.31 -10.19
C VAL A 17 -7.58 -26.20 -10.98
N VAL A 18 -8.68 -26.61 -10.35
CA VAL A 18 -10.02 -26.50 -10.92
C VAL A 18 -10.77 -25.39 -10.18
N GLN A 19 -11.28 -24.43 -10.95
CA GLN A 19 -12.08 -23.33 -10.45
C GLN A 19 -13.45 -23.34 -11.13
N GLN A 20 -14.48 -23.15 -10.34
CA GLN A 20 -15.85 -23.00 -10.83
C GLN A 20 -16.34 -21.58 -10.62
N ARG A 21 -17.28 -21.15 -11.47
CA ARG A 21 -17.89 -19.81 -11.41
C ARG A 21 -18.90 -19.66 -10.27
N GLU A 22 -19.54 -20.75 -9.87
CA GLU A 22 -20.54 -20.76 -8.80
C GLU A 22 -19.91 -21.14 -7.45
N LEU A 23 -20.37 -20.51 -6.36
CA LEU A 23 -19.91 -20.75 -4.99
C LEU A 23 -20.55 -22.02 -4.41
N ARG A 24 -20.02 -23.20 -4.78
CA ARG A 24 -20.40 -24.50 -4.20
C ARG A 24 -19.18 -25.34 -3.78
N GLN A 25 -19.42 -26.42 -3.03
CA GLN A 25 -18.41 -27.45 -2.75
C GLN A 25 -18.40 -28.50 -3.87
N TYR A 26 -17.23 -29.14 -4.08
CA TYR A 26 -17.11 -30.29 -4.98
C TYR A 26 -17.63 -31.52 -4.26
N ASP A 27 -18.29 -32.42 -5.00
CA ASP A 27 -18.71 -33.70 -4.45
C ASP A 27 -17.60 -34.77 -4.57
N GLU A 28 -17.75 -35.88 -3.84
CA GLU A 28 -16.75 -36.96 -3.79
C GLU A 28 -16.52 -37.63 -5.17
N SER A 29 -17.52 -37.57 -6.05
CA SER A 29 -17.43 -38.11 -7.41
C SER A 29 -16.61 -37.21 -8.32
N GLU A 30 -16.79 -35.89 -8.21
CA GLU A 30 -16.03 -34.85 -8.89
C GLU A 30 -14.56 -34.87 -8.43
N GLU A 31 -14.32 -35.02 -7.12
CA GLU A 31 -12.98 -35.17 -6.57
C GLU A 31 -12.28 -36.42 -7.12
N SER A 32 -12.95 -37.58 -7.09
CA SER A 32 -12.41 -38.85 -7.59
C SER A 32 -12.12 -38.81 -9.09
N PHE A 33 -13.00 -38.17 -9.86
CA PHE A 33 -12.79 -37.96 -11.29
C PHE A 33 -11.55 -37.11 -11.56
N LEU A 34 -11.39 -36.01 -10.83
CA LEU A 34 -10.25 -35.11 -10.99
C LEU A 34 -8.93 -35.76 -10.56
N VAL A 35 -8.93 -36.62 -9.54
CA VAL A 35 -7.76 -37.45 -9.17
C VAL A 35 -7.39 -38.42 -10.29
N THR A 36 -8.39 -39.03 -10.93
CA THR A 36 -8.17 -39.95 -12.05
C THR A 36 -7.59 -39.22 -13.26
N LEU A 37 -8.13 -38.04 -13.60
CA LEU A 37 -7.60 -37.18 -14.64
C LEU A 37 -6.17 -36.73 -14.34
N ALA A 38 -5.88 -36.27 -13.12
CA ALA A 38 -4.53 -35.87 -12.72
C ALA A 38 -3.54 -37.04 -12.87
N THR A 39 -3.96 -38.26 -12.57
CA THR A 39 -3.14 -39.48 -12.74
C THR A 39 -2.85 -39.77 -14.21
N GLN A 40 -3.86 -39.69 -15.08
CA GLN A 40 -3.69 -39.88 -16.53
C GLN A 40 -2.81 -38.79 -17.15
N MET A 41 -3.01 -37.54 -16.73
CA MET A 41 -2.17 -36.41 -17.13
C MET A 41 -0.71 -36.62 -16.71
N ALA A 42 -0.46 -37.14 -15.50
CA ALA A 42 0.89 -37.41 -15.02
C ALA A 42 1.66 -38.31 -16.00
N ALA A 43 1.03 -39.41 -16.44
CA ALA A 43 1.63 -40.36 -17.38
C ALA A 43 2.04 -39.72 -18.72
N ILE A 44 1.21 -38.82 -19.25
CA ILE A 44 1.47 -38.09 -20.50
C ILE A 44 2.57 -37.03 -20.28
N LEU A 45 2.47 -36.28 -19.19
CA LEU A 45 3.39 -35.20 -18.84
C LEU A 45 4.83 -35.70 -18.63
N SER A 46 5.03 -36.88 -18.03
CA SER A 46 6.38 -37.46 -17.90
C SER A 46 7.00 -37.96 -19.21
N GLN A 47 6.21 -38.21 -20.26
CA GLN A 47 6.76 -38.57 -21.57
C GLN A 47 7.09 -37.34 -22.40
N SER A 48 6.36 -36.25 -22.22
CA SER A 48 6.69 -34.97 -22.83
C SER A 48 7.89 -34.31 -22.13
N GLN A 49 8.85 -33.79 -22.89
CA GLN A 49 9.85 -32.89 -22.32
C GLN A 49 9.14 -31.61 -21.84
N LEU A 50 8.67 -31.61 -20.58
CA LEU A 50 7.88 -30.53 -19.98
C LEU A 50 8.52 -29.15 -20.16
N THR A 51 9.85 -29.12 -20.25
CA THR A 51 10.67 -27.93 -20.51
C THR A 51 10.39 -27.24 -21.84
N ALA A 52 9.87 -27.95 -22.85
CA ALA A 52 9.57 -27.42 -24.17
C ALA A 52 8.13 -26.91 -24.33
N LEU A 53 7.18 -27.51 -23.58
CA LEU A 53 5.75 -27.15 -23.64
C LEU A 53 5.40 -26.02 -22.66
N PHE A 54 5.98 -26.06 -21.47
CA PHE A 54 5.87 -25.02 -20.47
C PHE A 54 7.20 -24.28 -20.49
N GLY A 55 7.36 -23.34 -21.43
CA GLY A 55 8.53 -22.45 -21.46
C GLY A 55 8.84 -21.95 -20.05
N GLN A 56 10.11 -21.77 -19.70
CA GLN A 56 10.58 -21.51 -18.33
C GLN A 56 9.70 -20.46 -17.61
N TYR A 57 8.62 -20.90 -16.96
CA TYR A 57 7.93 -20.12 -15.98
C TYR A 57 8.87 -20.12 -14.80
N ARG A 58 9.80 -19.15 -14.81
CA ARG A 58 10.56 -18.77 -13.64
C ARG A 58 9.54 -18.27 -12.62
N HIS A 59 8.97 -19.21 -11.89
CA HIS A 59 8.27 -18.93 -10.66
C HIS A 59 9.36 -18.46 -9.69
N THR A 60 9.63 -17.15 -9.72
CA THR A 60 10.49 -16.54 -8.71
C THR A 60 9.75 -16.71 -7.39
N ARG A 61 10.14 -17.71 -6.61
CA ARG A 61 9.62 -17.93 -5.27
C ARG A 61 10.37 -16.98 -4.35
N ILE A 62 9.68 -15.94 -3.91
CA ILE A 62 10.19 -15.01 -2.92
C ILE A 62 9.70 -15.51 -1.57
N SER A 63 10.63 -15.76 -0.65
CA SER A 63 10.30 -16.08 0.74
C SER A 63 10.20 -14.78 1.51
N ALA A 64 9.06 -14.54 2.16
CA ALA A 64 8.81 -13.37 3.01
C ALA A 64 8.40 -13.82 4.42
N LEU A 65 8.39 -12.87 5.36
CA LEU A 65 7.92 -13.12 6.73
C LEU A 65 6.40 -12.93 6.78
N PRO A 66 5.62 -13.94 7.19
CA PRO A 66 4.16 -13.80 7.30
C PRO A 66 3.80 -12.95 8.51
N ALA A 67 3.03 -11.88 8.29
CA ALA A 67 2.48 -11.05 9.36
C ALA A 67 1.02 -11.45 9.68
N SER A 68 0.24 -11.85 8.67
CA SER A 68 -1.14 -12.32 8.83
C SER A 68 -1.37 -13.60 8.03
N PRO A 69 -1.87 -14.68 8.67
CA PRO A 69 -2.07 -15.95 7.98
C PRO A 69 -3.21 -15.86 6.95
N GLY A 70 -2.99 -16.43 5.78
CA GLY A 70 -4.00 -16.55 4.73
C GLY A 70 -3.37 -16.78 3.36
N VAL A 71 -4.21 -17.11 2.37
CA VAL A 71 -3.78 -17.26 0.97
C VAL A 71 -4.66 -16.40 0.10
N ALA A 72 -4.05 -15.46 -0.61
CA ALA A 72 -4.70 -14.59 -1.57
C ALA A 72 -4.09 -14.78 -2.97
N ILE A 73 -4.94 -14.69 -3.99
CA ILE A 73 -4.53 -14.74 -5.39
C ILE A 73 -5.22 -13.57 -6.09
N ALA A 74 -4.42 -12.60 -6.54
CA ALA A 74 -4.86 -11.48 -7.38
C ALA A 74 -3.63 -10.88 -8.10
N GLU A 75 -3.86 -9.95 -9.02
CA GLU A 75 -2.78 -9.21 -9.66
C GLU A 75 -2.08 -8.29 -8.64
N GLY A 76 -0.75 -8.22 -8.70
CA GLY A 76 0.03 -7.30 -7.91
C GLY A 76 -0.14 -5.88 -8.45
N TRP A 77 -0.55 -4.96 -7.58
CA TRP A 77 -0.70 -3.55 -7.93
C TRP A 77 0.13 -2.70 -6.96
N MET A 78 0.87 -1.74 -7.51
CA MET A 78 1.69 -0.81 -6.76
C MET A 78 1.16 0.59 -6.97
N ASP A 79 0.99 1.33 -5.86
CA ASP A 79 0.63 2.73 -5.94
C ASP A 79 1.82 3.54 -6.42
N ALA A 80 1.71 4.15 -7.59
CA ALA A 80 2.70 5.04 -8.17
C ALA A 80 2.14 6.47 -8.34
N THR A 81 1.00 6.78 -7.70
CA THR A 81 0.32 8.07 -7.85
C THR A 81 0.85 9.14 -6.90
N LEU A 82 1.50 8.73 -5.80
CA LEU A 82 2.07 9.67 -4.85
C LEU A 82 3.43 10.19 -5.34
N PRO A 83 3.62 11.52 -5.45
CA PRO A 83 4.91 12.09 -5.79
C PRO A 83 5.95 11.80 -4.69
N LEU A 84 7.15 11.42 -5.11
CA LEU A 84 8.26 11.16 -4.20
C LEU A 84 8.94 12.49 -3.82
N MET A 85 9.19 12.70 -2.52
CA MET A 85 9.93 13.88 -2.07
C MET A 85 11.34 13.97 -2.71
N GLU A 86 11.96 12.84 -3.04
CA GLU A 86 13.26 12.82 -3.73
C GLU A 86 13.22 13.45 -5.12
N GLN A 87 12.06 13.47 -5.78
CA GLN A 87 11.86 14.03 -7.12
C GLN A 87 11.54 15.53 -7.10
N VAL A 88 11.38 16.14 -5.93
CA VAL A 88 11.19 17.58 -5.80
C VAL A 88 12.55 18.26 -5.74
N TYR A 89 12.82 19.11 -6.73
CA TYR A 89 14.06 19.86 -6.88
C TYR A 89 13.90 21.29 -6.39
N GLU A 90 15.02 21.92 -6.05
CA GLU A 90 15.06 23.34 -5.71
C GLU A 90 14.61 24.17 -6.91
N ALA A 91 13.59 24.99 -6.68
CA ALA A 91 13.01 25.86 -7.69
C ALA A 91 12.61 27.19 -7.06
N SER A 92 12.65 28.24 -7.87
CA SER A 92 12.24 29.58 -7.47
C SER A 92 11.04 30.05 -8.28
N THR A 93 10.15 30.80 -7.63
CA THR A 93 8.98 31.43 -8.25
C THR A 93 9.18 32.95 -8.34
N LEU A 94 8.50 33.58 -9.30
CA LEU A 94 8.37 35.04 -9.39
C LEU A 94 7.04 35.53 -8.82
N ASP A 95 6.10 34.62 -8.55
CA ASP A 95 4.76 34.93 -8.03
C ASP A 95 4.54 34.22 -6.69
N GLU A 96 5.02 34.85 -5.62
CA GLU A 96 4.89 34.36 -4.25
C GLU A 96 3.42 34.30 -3.79
N ALA A 97 2.57 35.18 -4.31
CA ALA A 97 1.16 35.25 -3.94
C ALA A 97 0.39 34.03 -4.47
N LEU A 98 0.63 33.65 -5.73
CA LEU A 98 0.05 32.45 -6.32
C LEU A 98 0.48 31.18 -5.58
N GLU A 99 1.78 31.04 -5.30
CA GLU A 99 2.31 29.87 -4.58
C GLU A 99 1.75 29.77 -3.14
N ARG A 100 1.53 30.91 -2.48
CA ARG A 100 0.89 30.96 -1.17
C ARG A 100 -0.58 30.53 -1.23
N GLU A 101 -1.31 30.90 -2.28
CA GLU A 101 -2.68 30.45 -2.50
C GLU A 101 -2.74 28.93 -2.75
N ARG A 102 -1.92 28.42 -3.67
CA ARG A 102 -1.79 26.97 -3.97
C ARG A 102 -1.48 26.17 -2.71
N LEU A 103 -0.50 26.62 -1.93
CA LEU A 103 -0.13 25.98 -0.67
C LEU A 103 -1.26 26.01 0.37
N THR A 104 -2.01 27.11 0.44
CA THR A 104 -3.14 27.22 1.37
C THR A 104 -4.25 26.23 0.99
N ALA A 105 -4.59 26.14 -0.30
CA ALA A 105 -5.57 25.17 -0.80
C ALA A 105 -5.14 23.73 -0.50
N ALA A 106 -3.91 23.36 -0.83
CA ALA A 106 -3.37 22.03 -0.58
C ALA A 106 -3.37 21.65 0.91
N LEU A 107 -3.02 22.59 1.80
CA LEU A 107 -3.08 22.38 3.25
C LEU A 107 -4.51 22.14 3.75
N GLU A 108 -5.49 22.86 3.22
CA GLU A 108 -6.90 22.70 3.59
C GLU A 108 -7.49 21.38 3.08
N GLU A 109 -7.18 21.01 1.85
CA GLU A 109 -7.61 19.73 1.25
C GLU A 109 -7.02 18.55 2.01
N ALA A 110 -5.70 18.56 2.26
CA ALA A 110 -5.04 17.54 3.05
C ALA A 110 -5.62 17.44 4.48
N ALA A 111 -5.80 18.57 5.17
CA ALA A 111 -6.36 18.58 6.53
C ALA A 111 -7.80 18.03 6.57
N ASN A 112 -8.62 18.40 5.59
CA ASN A 112 -9.99 17.89 5.47
C ASN A 112 -10.02 16.39 5.16
N GLU A 113 -9.11 15.91 4.34
CA GLU A 113 -8.94 14.48 4.04
C GLU A 113 -8.58 13.68 5.29
N PHE A 114 -7.55 14.08 6.04
CA PHE A 114 -7.18 13.38 7.28
C PHE A 114 -8.29 13.40 8.32
N ARG A 115 -9.08 14.49 8.38
CA ARG A 115 -10.29 14.56 9.22
C ARG A 115 -11.36 13.56 8.77
N ARG A 116 -11.52 13.31 7.47
CA ARG A 116 -12.42 12.26 6.95
C ARG A 116 -11.91 10.87 7.32
N TYR A 117 -10.61 10.62 7.21
CA TYR A 117 -10.01 9.34 7.63
C TYR A 117 -10.22 9.08 9.12
N SER A 118 -9.92 10.06 9.98
CA SER A 118 -10.15 9.96 11.42
C SER A 118 -11.60 9.57 11.73
N LYS A 119 -12.60 10.24 11.12
CA LYS A 119 -14.02 9.90 11.31
C LYS A 119 -14.38 8.49 10.86
N ARG A 120 -13.87 8.04 9.72
CA ARG A 120 -14.16 6.69 9.20
C ARG A 120 -13.58 5.61 10.11
N PHE A 121 -12.35 5.79 10.60
CA PHE A 121 -11.73 4.83 11.52
C PHE A 121 -12.34 4.86 12.93
N ALA A 122 -12.80 6.03 13.39
CA ALA A 122 -13.55 6.15 14.65
C ALA A 122 -14.85 5.33 14.60
N ALA A 123 -15.54 5.31 13.45
CA ALA A 123 -16.74 4.51 13.24
C ALA A 123 -16.46 2.99 13.19
N GLY A 124 -15.28 2.59 12.68
CA GLY A 124 -14.83 1.19 12.61
C GLY A 124 -14.23 0.62 13.92
N ALA A 125 -14.44 1.28 15.06
CA ALA A 125 -13.92 0.91 16.37
C ALA A 125 -12.37 0.93 16.53
N GLN A 126 -11.65 1.56 15.61
CA GLN A 126 -10.18 1.71 15.67
C GLN A 126 -9.81 3.09 16.25
N LYS A 127 -10.03 3.27 17.56
CA LYS A 127 -9.88 4.56 18.25
C LYS A 127 -8.45 5.12 18.23
N GLU A 128 -7.45 4.24 18.35
CA GLU A 128 -6.03 4.63 18.34
C GLU A 128 -5.63 5.20 16.97
N THR A 129 -6.00 4.53 15.89
CA THR A 129 -5.78 4.99 14.51
C THR A 129 -6.52 6.30 14.23
N ALA A 130 -7.76 6.43 14.69
CA ALA A 130 -8.53 7.67 14.54
C ALA A 130 -7.84 8.87 15.22
N ALA A 131 -7.26 8.65 16.41
CA ALA A 131 -6.52 9.68 17.14
C ALA A 131 -5.23 10.10 16.40
N ILE A 132 -4.57 9.16 15.71
CA ILE A 132 -3.40 9.46 14.89
C ILE A 132 -3.76 10.40 13.72
N PHE A 133 -4.83 10.10 12.99
CA PHE A 133 -5.27 10.96 11.90
C PHE A 133 -5.78 12.32 12.38
N ASP A 134 -6.41 12.36 13.55
CA ASP A 134 -6.84 13.61 14.18
C ASP A 134 -5.62 14.49 14.51
N LEU A 135 -4.56 13.90 15.07
CA LEU A 135 -3.29 14.58 15.30
C LEU A 135 -2.68 15.15 14.00
N TYR A 136 -2.65 14.39 12.90
CA TYR A 136 -2.14 14.90 11.62
C TYR A 136 -2.99 16.06 11.09
N SER A 137 -4.31 15.98 11.22
CA SER A 137 -5.20 17.08 10.80
C SER A 137 -4.94 18.35 11.62
N HIS A 138 -4.65 18.21 12.92
CA HIS A 138 -4.26 19.31 13.79
C HIS A 138 -2.88 19.86 13.43
N LEU A 139 -1.91 19.01 13.11
CA LEU A 139 -0.56 19.42 12.71
C LEU A 139 -0.59 20.26 11.41
N LEU A 140 -1.37 19.84 10.41
CA LEU A 140 -1.59 20.59 9.17
C LEU A 140 -2.32 21.93 9.39
N SER A 141 -3.10 22.00 10.45
CA SER A 141 -3.80 23.22 10.87
C SER A 141 -2.96 24.09 11.81
N ASP A 142 -1.77 23.63 12.23
CA ASP A 142 -0.92 24.35 13.17
C ASP A 142 -0.35 25.63 12.51
N ALA A 143 -0.54 26.76 13.19
CA ALA A 143 -0.03 28.05 12.78
C ALA A 143 1.51 28.10 12.69
N ARG A 144 2.24 27.23 13.41
CA ARG A 144 3.70 27.11 13.32
C ARG A 144 4.14 26.50 11.99
N LEU A 145 3.57 25.35 11.63
CA LEU A 145 3.89 24.67 10.36
C LEU A 145 3.55 25.58 9.17
N ARG A 146 2.36 26.17 9.16
CA ARG A 146 1.93 27.11 8.10
C ARG A 146 2.88 28.30 7.98
N ARG A 147 3.32 28.85 9.11
CA ARG A 147 4.25 30.00 9.11
C ARG A 147 5.63 29.63 8.57
N GLU A 148 6.16 28.46 8.91
CA GLU A 148 7.46 28.01 8.35
C GLU A 148 7.36 27.75 6.84
N LEU A 149 6.26 27.15 6.37
CA LEU A 149 6.03 26.96 4.93
C LEU A 149 5.91 28.30 4.20
N PHE A 150 5.08 29.22 4.68
CA PHE A 150 4.96 30.55 4.08
C PHE A 150 6.26 31.34 4.13
N ALA A 151 7.07 31.20 5.19
CA ALA A 151 8.36 31.86 5.25
C ALA A 151 9.38 31.34 4.21
N GLU A 152 9.23 30.11 3.71
CA GLU A 152 10.06 29.62 2.59
C GLU A 152 9.52 30.10 1.24
N VAL A 153 8.20 30.20 1.08
CA VAL A 153 7.56 30.78 -0.12
C VAL A 153 7.86 32.28 -0.25
N ASP A 154 7.80 33.03 0.86
CA ASP A 154 8.15 34.45 0.95
C ASP A 154 9.65 34.73 0.68
N LYS A 155 10.49 33.68 0.61
CA LYS A 155 11.90 33.77 0.15
C LYS A 155 12.03 33.53 -1.36
N GLY A 156 10.92 33.35 -2.07
CA GLY A 156 10.86 33.04 -3.50
C GLY A 156 10.94 31.55 -3.83
N SER A 157 10.70 30.63 -2.88
CA SER A 157 10.65 29.19 -3.16
C SER A 157 9.29 28.79 -3.73
N VAL A 158 9.26 27.82 -4.66
CA VAL A 158 8.00 27.20 -5.11
C VAL A 158 7.39 26.37 -3.97
N ALA A 159 6.06 26.23 -3.91
CA ALA A 159 5.35 25.55 -2.82
C ALA A 159 5.83 24.11 -2.59
N GLU A 160 6.10 23.34 -3.65
CA GLU A 160 6.55 21.96 -3.55
C GLU A 160 7.92 21.88 -2.85
N TRP A 161 8.85 22.78 -3.20
CA TRP A 161 10.16 22.86 -2.56
C TRP A 161 10.05 23.31 -1.10
N ALA A 162 9.20 24.28 -0.81
CA ALA A 162 8.91 24.73 0.55
C ALA A 162 8.38 23.58 1.42
N VAL A 163 7.45 22.78 0.90
CA VAL A 163 6.92 21.58 1.58
C VAL A 163 8.03 20.59 1.87
N LYS A 164 8.83 20.20 0.88
CA LYS A 164 9.94 19.26 1.07
C LYS A 164 10.88 19.73 2.17
N LYS A 165 11.37 20.96 2.07
CA LYS A 165 12.37 21.52 2.99
C LYS A 165 11.88 21.61 4.42
N VAL A 166 10.63 22.07 4.62
CA VAL A 166 10.05 22.17 5.96
C VAL A 166 9.76 20.77 6.51
N ILE A 167 9.12 19.89 5.75
CA ILE A 167 8.80 18.54 6.23
C ILE A 167 10.05 17.73 6.57
N GLU A 168 11.11 17.78 5.74
CA GLU A 168 12.38 17.12 6.03
C GLU A 168 13.01 17.66 7.32
N LYS A 169 13.03 18.98 7.51
CA LYS A 169 13.51 19.62 8.75
C LYS A 169 12.76 19.13 9.98
N PHE A 170 11.42 19.05 9.91
CA PHE A 170 10.62 18.51 11.02
C PHE A 170 10.90 17.01 11.21
N ALA A 171 10.92 16.21 10.14
CA ALA A 171 11.19 14.78 10.22
C ALA A 171 12.57 14.47 10.84
N GLU A 172 13.61 15.26 10.53
CA GLU A 172 14.93 15.14 11.15
C GLU A 172 14.90 15.46 12.65
N GLN A 173 14.20 16.53 13.05
CA GLN A 173 14.05 16.86 14.47
C GLN A 173 13.39 15.73 15.27
N PHE A 174 12.39 15.07 14.69
CA PHE A 174 11.75 13.91 15.30
C PHE A 174 12.63 12.66 15.27
N ALA A 175 13.43 12.46 14.22
CA ALA A 175 14.32 11.31 14.09
C ALA A 175 15.50 11.31 15.08
N VAL A 176 15.92 12.50 15.55
CA VAL A 176 16.99 12.65 16.55
C VAL A 176 16.51 12.31 17.97
N LEU A 177 15.20 12.24 18.20
CA LEU A 177 14.64 11.86 19.49
C LEU A 177 14.87 10.36 19.75
N THR A 178 15.40 10.02 20.93
CA THR A 178 15.81 8.65 21.31
C THR A 178 14.65 7.70 21.57
N ASP A 179 13.41 8.19 21.58
CA ASP A 179 12.22 7.38 21.78
C ASP A 179 11.83 6.69 20.45
N GLY A 180 11.80 5.36 20.46
CA GLY A 180 11.40 4.55 19.30
C GLY A 180 10.01 4.92 18.76
N TYR A 181 9.11 5.36 19.64
CA TYR A 181 7.79 5.84 19.24
C TYR A 181 7.86 7.15 18.43
N LEU A 182 8.73 8.08 18.82
CA LEU A 182 8.92 9.36 18.11
C LEU A 182 9.71 9.18 16.80
N LYS A 183 10.56 8.16 16.73
CA LYS A 183 11.26 7.79 15.50
C LYS A 183 10.31 7.26 14.43
N GLU A 184 9.29 6.48 14.80
CA GLU A 184 8.22 6.08 13.87
C GLU A 184 7.44 7.29 13.34
N ARG A 185 7.24 8.33 14.18
CA ARG A 185 6.59 9.59 13.76
C ARG A 185 7.35 10.36 12.68
N ALA A 186 8.66 10.19 12.56
CA ALA A 186 9.41 10.81 11.47
C ALA A 186 9.00 10.24 10.09
N GLY A 187 8.67 8.95 10.01
CA GLY A 187 8.13 8.34 8.78
C GLY A 187 6.75 8.90 8.43
N ASP A 188 5.89 9.04 9.45
CA ASP A 188 4.56 9.62 9.29
C ASP A 188 4.59 11.06 8.75
N LEU A 189 5.54 11.88 9.20
CA LEU A 189 5.74 13.25 8.70
C LEU A 189 6.10 13.25 7.21
N ARG A 190 6.94 12.30 6.77
CA ARG A 190 7.28 12.18 5.34
C ARG A 190 6.08 11.77 4.51
N ALA A 191 5.25 10.84 5.00
CA ALA A 191 4.01 10.45 4.33
C ALA A 191 3.02 11.63 4.22
N LEU A 192 2.96 12.46 5.25
CA LEU A 192 2.18 13.71 5.24
C LEU A 192 2.72 14.72 4.22
N GLY A 193 4.05 14.85 4.09
CA GLY A 193 4.68 15.66 3.06
C GLY A 193 4.37 15.18 1.64
N GLN A 194 4.45 13.87 1.39
CA GLN A 194 4.04 13.28 0.10
C GLN A 194 2.57 13.57 -0.22
N ARG A 195 1.69 13.55 0.79
CA ARG A 195 0.28 13.87 0.59
C ARG A 195 0.04 15.35 0.28
N LEU A 196 0.81 16.25 0.90
CA LEU A 196 0.76 17.67 0.54
C LEU A 196 1.23 17.90 -0.90
N LEU A 197 2.29 17.22 -1.32
CA LEU A 197 2.77 17.29 -2.70
C LEU A 197 1.72 16.77 -3.70
N PHE A 198 0.99 15.70 -3.35
CA PHE A 198 -0.12 15.20 -4.16
C PHE A 198 -1.20 16.26 -4.36
N HIS A 199 -1.59 16.99 -3.31
CA HIS A 199 -2.58 18.07 -3.41
C HIS A 199 -2.05 19.37 -4.04
N LEU A 200 -0.73 19.52 -4.15
CA LEU A 200 -0.11 20.62 -4.90
C LEU A 200 -0.02 20.33 -6.40
N ASP A 201 -0.04 19.06 -6.79
CA ASP A 201 0.04 18.66 -8.19
C ASP A 201 -1.33 18.79 -8.88
N ASP A 202 -1.52 19.93 -9.54
CA ASP A 202 -2.72 20.26 -10.32
C ASP A 202 -2.98 19.26 -11.48
N THR A 203 -2.00 18.42 -11.83
CA THR A 203 -2.11 17.42 -12.91
C THR A 203 -2.70 16.09 -12.44
N ILE A 204 -2.67 15.80 -11.14
CA ILE A 204 -3.20 14.55 -10.58
C ILE A 204 -4.71 14.70 -10.36
N GLN A 205 -5.45 14.72 -11.47
CA GLN A 205 -6.90 14.65 -11.45
C GLN A 205 -7.36 13.18 -11.47
N GLY A 206 -7.70 12.65 -10.31
CA GLY A 206 -8.48 11.41 -10.25
C GLY A 206 -8.36 10.67 -8.93
N ALA A 207 -9.50 10.17 -8.45
CA ALA A 207 -9.51 9.12 -7.43
C ALA A 207 -8.68 7.94 -7.95
N ASN A 208 -7.78 7.41 -7.10
CA ASN A 208 -6.98 6.22 -7.39
C ASN A 208 -7.88 5.19 -8.11
N ALA A 209 -7.53 4.84 -9.35
CA ALA A 209 -8.29 3.88 -10.14
C ALA A 209 -7.97 2.47 -9.62
N TRP A 210 -8.50 2.16 -8.44
CA TRP A 210 -8.29 0.90 -7.77
C TRP A 210 -8.81 -0.26 -8.63
N PRO A 211 -7.99 -1.27 -8.92
CA PRO A 211 -8.45 -2.47 -9.59
C PRO A 211 -9.59 -3.15 -8.80
N ASN A 212 -10.43 -3.91 -9.49
CA ASN A 212 -11.57 -4.59 -8.85
C ASN A 212 -11.14 -5.59 -7.76
N ARG A 213 -9.97 -6.22 -7.92
CA ARG A 213 -9.36 -7.10 -6.93
C ARG A 213 -7.84 -7.16 -7.11
N PHE A 214 -7.07 -6.81 -6.09
CA PHE A 214 -5.62 -6.71 -6.21
C PHE A 214 -4.87 -7.10 -4.92
N VAL A 215 -3.60 -7.46 -5.07
CA VAL A 215 -2.63 -7.55 -3.97
C VAL A 215 -1.82 -6.27 -3.98
N LEU A 216 -1.87 -5.50 -2.91
CA LEU A 216 -1.06 -4.29 -2.79
C LEU A 216 0.42 -4.67 -2.64
N VAL A 217 1.28 -4.11 -3.48
CA VAL A 217 2.73 -4.24 -3.36
C VAL A 217 3.28 -2.86 -3.05
N ALA A 218 3.96 -2.73 -1.90
CA ALA A 218 4.52 -1.47 -1.46
C ALA A 218 5.89 -1.67 -0.82
N ASP A 219 6.72 -0.62 -0.80
CA ASP A 219 7.98 -0.66 -0.07
C ASP A 219 7.72 -0.69 1.43
N GLU A 220 6.90 0.25 1.93
CA GLU A 220 6.47 0.32 3.32
C GLU A 220 4.95 0.51 3.36
N LEU A 221 4.30 -0.02 4.40
CA LEU A 221 2.88 0.19 4.64
C LEU A 221 2.69 1.24 5.73
N SER A 222 2.14 2.39 5.36
CA SER A 222 1.80 3.46 6.29
C SER A 222 0.31 3.41 6.67
N ALA A 223 -0.05 4.05 7.79
CA ALA A 223 -1.45 4.20 8.16
C ALA A 223 -2.24 4.97 7.10
N THR A 224 -1.63 5.99 6.48
CA THR A 224 -2.25 6.82 5.44
C THR A 224 -2.60 5.98 4.21
N THR A 225 -1.69 5.13 3.72
CA THR A 225 -1.97 4.22 2.60
C THR A 225 -3.12 3.28 2.94
N LEU A 226 -3.16 2.73 4.15
CA LEU A 226 -4.28 1.88 4.59
C LEU A 226 -5.62 2.61 4.65
N ALA A 227 -5.61 3.92 4.91
CA ALA A 227 -6.81 4.73 4.86
C ALA A 227 -7.35 4.86 3.43
N GLU A 228 -6.48 4.92 2.43
CA GLU A 228 -6.93 5.10 1.05
C GLU A 228 -7.51 3.82 0.44
N LEU A 229 -7.13 2.66 0.98
CA LEU A 229 -7.46 1.38 0.38
C LEU A 229 -8.96 1.03 0.46
N PRO A 230 -9.57 0.63 -0.67
CA PRO A 230 -10.88 0.00 -0.68
C PRO A 230 -10.77 -1.42 -0.11
N GLN A 231 -11.18 -1.59 1.16
CA GLN A 231 -11.10 -2.87 1.88
C GLN A 231 -11.86 -4.00 1.20
N ASP A 232 -12.91 -3.68 0.43
CA ASP A 232 -13.72 -4.61 -0.36
C ASP A 232 -12.98 -5.19 -1.57
N ARG A 233 -11.96 -4.50 -2.09
CA ARG A 233 -11.19 -4.90 -3.28
C ARG A 233 -9.81 -5.45 -2.95
N LEU A 234 -9.31 -5.20 -1.74
CA LEU A 234 -7.97 -5.61 -1.31
C LEU A 234 -7.94 -7.11 -0.98
N ALA A 235 -7.22 -7.90 -1.77
CA ALA A 235 -7.09 -9.34 -1.57
C ALA A 235 -5.96 -9.72 -0.61
N GLY A 236 -4.89 -8.91 -0.57
CA GLY A 236 -3.70 -9.13 0.25
C GLY A 236 -2.73 -7.97 0.14
N VAL A 237 -1.70 -7.94 0.98
CA VAL A 237 -0.65 -6.91 0.93
C VAL A 237 0.73 -7.58 1.02
N VAL A 238 1.69 -7.09 0.26
CA VAL A 238 3.10 -7.50 0.32
C VAL A 238 3.94 -6.24 0.49
N VAL A 239 4.79 -6.24 1.52
CA VAL A 239 5.71 -5.13 1.82
C VAL A 239 7.16 -5.59 1.70
N ARG A 240 8.04 -4.69 1.23
CA ARG A 240 9.49 -4.95 1.22
C ARG A 240 10.12 -4.70 2.58
N ASP A 241 9.86 -3.52 3.13
CA ASP A 241 10.43 -2.97 4.35
C ASP A 241 9.29 -2.70 5.35
N GLY A 242 8.93 -3.70 6.13
CA GLY A 242 7.86 -3.59 7.13
C GLY A 242 8.09 -4.53 8.29
N ALA A 243 8.15 -3.99 9.51
CA ALA A 243 8.15 -4.82 10.70
C ALA A 243 6.76 -5.47 10.88
N ALA A 244 6.69 -6.75 11.21
CA ALA A 244 5.44 -7.46 11.49
C ALA A 244 4.60 -6.81 12.61
N ASN A 245 5.23 -5.96 13.44
CA ASN A 245 4.61 -5.23 14.54
C ASN A 245 4.34 -3.75 14.22
N SER A 246 4.51 -3.30 12.97
CA SER A 246 4.18 -1.92 12.63
C SER A 246 2.69 -1.66 12.82
N HIS A 247 2.32 -0.43 13.18
CA HIS A 247 0.91 -0.03 13.34
C HIS A 247 0.06 -0.42 12.13
N ALA A 248 0.63 -0.29 10.93
CA ALA A 248 -0.03 -0.68 9.70
C ALA A 248 -0.18 -2.21 9.54
N ALA A 249 0.85 -3.00 9.88
CA ALA A 249 0.76 -4.46 9.87
C ALA A 249 -0.28 -4.98 10.88
N ILE A 250 -0.34 -4.38 12.07
CA ILE A 250 -1.36 -4.68 13.09
C ILE A 250 -2.77 -4.40 12.54
N MET A 251 -2.94 -3.29 11.83
CA MET A 251 -4.23 -2.94 11.22
C MET A 251 -4.67 -3.92 10.14
N VAL A 252 -3.79 -4.28 9.20
CA VAL A 252 -4.12 -5.26 8.13
C VAL A 252 -4.48 -6.61 8.72
N ARG A 253 -3.76 -7.02 9.78
CA ARG A 253 -4.06 -8.24 10.53
C ARG A 253 -5.44 -8.18 11.21
N ALA A 254 -5.80 -7.04 11.80
CA ALA A 254 -7.12 -6.85 12.40
C ALA A 254 -8.27 -6.90 11.37
N LEU A 255 -7.98 -6.55 10.10
CA LEU A 255 -8.92 -6.68 8.99
C LEU A 255 -9.01 -8.11 8.42
N GLY A 256 -8.18 -9.05 8.90
CA GLY A 256 -8.17 -10.43 8.41
C GLY A 256 -7.61 -10.58 6.99
N ILE A 257 -6.88 -9.58 6.51
CA ILE A 257 -6.28 -9.58 5.17
C ILE A 257 -4.92 -10.28 5.25
N PRO A 258 -4.57 -11.16 4.30
CA PRO A 258 -3.25 -11.81 4.27
C PRO A 258 -2.12 -10.81 4.01
N THR A 259 -1.05 -10.91 4.80
CA THR A 259 0.16 -10.07 4.75
C THR A 259 1.44 -10.86 4.97
#